data_AF-A0AAW4BLE6-F1
#
_entry.id   AF-A0AAW4BLE6-F1
#
_cell.length_a   1.000
_cell.length_b   1.000
_cell.length_c   1.000
_cell.angle_alpha   90.00
_cell.angle_beta   90.00
_cell.angle_gamma   90.00
#
_symmetry.space_group_name_H-M   'P 1'
#
loop_
_entity.id
_entity.type
_entity.pdbx_description
1 polymer ?
#
loop_
_entity_poly.entity_id
_entity_poly.type
_entity_poly.pdbx_seq_one_letter_code
_entity_poly.pdbx_strand_id
1 'polypeptide(L)'
;MKLKDIHGNGTERAFTYLRKVVGIEFDDMQKEICFIKGANKVRNLIVHNGCMLPEQKSKELDNFVGRNENLEIKDEICLVIHDAFISQLVTMLINFFEKLGEKIEIIPCQVNT
;
A
#
# COMPACT_ATOMS: atom_id res chain seq x y z
N MET A 1 19.51 -13.70 9.58
CA MET A 1 18.08 -13.29 9.49
C MET A 1 17.21 -14.52 9.70
N LYS A 2 16.18 -14.48 10.54
CA LYS A 2 15.29 -15.64 10.72
C LYS A 2 13.98 -15.35 9.97
N LEU A 3 13.39 -16.31 9.26
CA LEU A 3 12.13 -16.12 8.49
C LEU A 3 11.01 -15.47 9.32
N LYS A 4 11.05 -15.65 10.63
CA LYS A 4 10.18 -14.99 11.61
C LYS A 4 10.32 -13.45 11.69
N ASP A 5 11.21 -12.82 10.97
CA ASP A 5 11.31 -11.36 10.90
C ASP A 5 10.42 -10.75 9.78
N ILE A 6 9.83 -11.62 8.94
CA ILE A 6 8.87 -11.28 7.88
C ILE A 6 7.45 -11.65 8.37
N HIS A 7 6.89 -10.83 9.26
CA HIS A 7 5.48 -10.93 9.71
C HIS A 7 4.62 -9.82 9.09
N GLY A 8 3.33 -10.07 8.90
CA GLY A 8 2.35 -9.11 8.37
C GLY A 8 1.50 -9.64 7.19
N ASN A 9 0.50 -8.86 6.77
CA ASN A 9 -0.31 -9.16 5.59
C ASN A 9 0.48 -8.76 4.31
N GLY A 10 0.19 -9.41 3.17
CA GLY A 10 1.01 -9.42 1.94
C GLY A 10 1.86 -8.16 1.65
N THR A 11 1.22 -6.99 1.61
CA THR A 11 1.89 -5.70 1.33
C THR A 11 2.93 -5.30 2.40
N GLU A 12 2.66 -5.54 3.69
CA GLU A 12 3.61 -5.24 4.77
C GLU A 12 4.84 -6.15 4.72
N ARG A 13 4.63 -7.42 4.35
CA ARG A 13 5.72 -8.37 4.14
C ARG A 13 6.61 -7.94 2.96
N ALA A 14 6.00 -7.49 1.86
CA ALA A 14 6.74 -7.01 0.70
C ALA A 14 7.62 -5.79 1.05
N PHE A 15 7.05 -4.77 1.70
CA PHE A 15 7.84 -3.60 2.12
C PHE A 15 8.91 -3.94 3.17
N THR A 16 8.61 -4.85 4.10
CA THR A 16 9.59 -5.32 5.09
C THR A 16 10.76 -6.03 4.40
N TYR A 17 10.49 -6.85 3.40
CA TYR A 17 11.51 -7.54 2.61
C TYR A 17 12.39 -6.53 1.85
N LEU A 18 11.78 -5.60 1.12
CA LEU A 18 12.52 -4.57 0.38
C LEU A 18 13.42 -3.72 1.29
N ARG A 19 12.92 -3.32 2.46
CA ARG A 19 13.73 -2.55 3.42
C ARG A 19 14.84 -3.38 4.05
N LYS A 20 14.50 -4.53 4.64
CA LYS A 20 15.42 -5.28 5.51
C LYS A 20 16.34 -6.26 4.77
N VAL A 21 15.90 -6.80 3.63
CA VAL A 21 16.67 -7.78 2.85
C VAL A 21 17.38 -7.10 1.70
N VAL A 22 16.64 -6.30 0.91
CA VAL A 22 17.21 -5.64 -0.27
C VAL A 22 17.98 -4.37 0.11
N GLY A 23 17.69 -3.77 1.27
CA GLY A 23 18.36 -2.56 1.73
C GLY A 23 17.82 -1.28 1.08
N ILE A 24 16.58 -1.29 0.61
CA ILE A 24 15.94 -0.13 -0.01
C ILE A 24 15.47 0.86 1.07
N GLU A 25 16.02 2.07 1.03
CA GLU A 25 15.53 3.22 1.80
C GLU A 25 14.39 3.94 1.07
N PHE A 26 13.32 4.24 1.81
CA PHE A 26 12.02 4.65 1.26
C PHE A 26 11.67 6.13 1.48
N ASP A 27 12.62 6.97 1.85
CA ASP A 27 12.36 8.35 2.30
C ASP A 27 11.61 9.19 1.25
N ASP A 28 11.92 9.01 -0.02
CA ASP A 28 11.31 9.63 -1.20
C ASP A 28 10.07 8.89 -1.75
N MET A 29 9.68 7.77 -1.14
CA MET A 29 8.58 6.91 -1.56
C MET A 29 7.46 6.79 -0.52
N GLN A 30 7.54 7.57 0.58
CA GLN A 30 6.59 7.45 1.69
C GLN A 30 5.15 7.73 1.26
N LYS A 31 4.94 8.68 0.34
CA LYS A 31 3.61 9.01 -0.20
C LYS A 31 2.99 7.81 -0.90
N GLU A 32 3.75 7.16 -1.78
CA GLU A 32 3.36 5.98 -2.53
C GLU A 32 3.08 4.80 -1.62
N ILE A 33 3.97 4.53 -0.67
CA ILE A 33 3.81 3.43 0.29
C ILE A 33 2.56 3.62 1.14
N CYS A 34 2.34 4.81 1.69
CA CYS A 34 1.15 5.10 2.49
C CYS A 34 -0.13 4.91 1.66
N PHE A 35 -0.12 5.37 0.41
CA PHE A 35 -1.24 5.19 -0.50
C PHE A 35 -1.50 3.71 -0.80
N ILE A 36 -0.48 2.95 -1.19
CA ILE A 36 -0.59 1.52 -1.53
C ILE A 36 -1.09 0.72 -0.32
N LYS A 37 -0.60 1.02 0.89
CA LYS A 37 -1.10 0.39 2.13
C LYS A 37 -2.59 0.70 2.37
N GLY A 38 -3.00 1.95 2.17
CA GLY A 38 -4.40 2.35 2.29
C GLY A 38 -5.30 1.68 1.24
N ALA A 39 -4.88 1.68 -0.03
CA ALA A 39 -5.59 1.02 -1.12
C ALA A 39 -5.73 -0.50 -0.89
N ASN A 40 -4.72 -1.15 -0.30
CA ASN A 40 -4.83 -2.56 0.06
C ASN A 40 -5.88 -2.82 1.16
N LYS A 41 -6.08 -1.87 2.09
CA LYS A 41 -7.16 -1.96 3.09
C LYS A 41 -8.54 -1.82 2.44
N VAL A 42 -8.68 -0.88 1.51
CA VAL A 42 -9.88 -0.75 0.68
C VAL A 42 -10.17 -2.06 -0.06
N ARG A 43 -9.18 -2.62 -0.76
CA ARG A 43 -9.30 -3.93 -1.43
C ARG A 43 -9.73 -5.03 -0.47
N ASN A 44 -9.17 -5.10 0.73
CA ASN A 44 -9.56 -6.10 1.72
C ASN A 44 -11.01 -5.91 2.19
N LEU A 45 -11.46 -4.66 2.37
CA LEU A 45 -12.86 -4.37 2.69
C LEU A 45 -13.80 -4.86 1.58
N ILE A 46 -13.47 -4.56 0.31
CA ILE A 46 -14.26 -5.01 -0.84
C ILE A 46 -14.37 -6.54 -0.86
N VAL A 47 -13.23 -7.22 -0.75
CA VAL A 47 -13.14 -8.68 -0.90
C VAL A 47 -13.80 -9.43 0.25
N HIS A 48 -13.72 -8.92 1.48
CA HIS A 48 -14.24 -9.63 2.64
C HIS A 48 -15.65 -9.17 3.05
N ASN A 49 -16.00 -7.91 2.83
CA ASN A 49 -17.24 -7.33 3.33
C ASN A 49 -18.12 -6.70 2.22
N GLY A 50 -17.75 -6.83 0.94
CA GLY A 50 -18.55 -6.30 -0.17
C GLY A 50 -18.77 -4.78 -0.07
N CYS A 51 -17.74 -4.05 0.38
CA CYS A 51 -17.75 -2.61 0.67
C CYS A 51 -18.48 -2.18 1.96
N MET A 52 -19.08 -3.11 2.72
CA MET A 52 -19.69 -2.79 4.00
C MET A 52 -18.62 -2.61 5.09
N LEU A 53 -18.71 -1.51 5.84
CA LEU A 53 -17.85 -1.28 6.98
C LEU A 53 -18.19 -2.28 8.10
N PRO A 54 -17.17 -2.89 8.73
CA PRO A 54 -17.39 -3.72 9.91
C PRO A 54 -17.88 -2.86 11.09
N GLU A 55 -18.61 -3.47 12.03
CA GLU A 55 -19.09 -2.80 13.25
C GLU A 55 -17.95 -2.12 14.02
N GLN A 56 -16.78 -2.76 14.06
CA GLN A 56 -15.55 -2.15 14.57
C GLN A 56 -14.81 -1.43 13.44
N LYS A 57 -15.01 -0.12 13.33
CA LYS A 57 -14.33 0.73 12.35
C LYS A 57 -12.81 0.73 12.57
N SER A 58 -12.06 0.55 11.48
CA SER A 58 -10.61 0.68 11.50
C SER A 58 -10.23 2.15 11.35
N LYS A 59 -9.66 2.75 12.40
CA LYS A 59 -9.16 4.14 12.37
C LYS A 59 -8.24 4.42 11.19
N GLU A 60 -7.46 3.42 10.76
CA GLU A 60 -6.54 3.59 9.65
C GLU A 60 -7.24 3.60 8.29
N LEU A 61 -8.35 2.86 8.15
CA LEU A 61 -9.19 2.92 6.96
C LEU A 61 -9.93 4.26 6.91
N ASP A 62 -10.53 4.69 8.03
CA ASP A 62 -11.23 5.97 8.13
C ASP A 62 -10.30 7.15 7.80
N ASN A 63 -9.08 7.14 8.35
CA ASN A 63 -8.08 8.15 8.06
C ASN A 63 -7.64 8.14 6.59
N PHE A 64 -7.60 6.97 5.95
CA PHE A 64 -7.25 6.87 4.53
C PHE A 64 -8.38 7.39 3.64
N VAL A 65 -9.61 7.00 3.92
CA VAL A 65 -10.80 7.47 3.20
C VAL A 65 -10.96 8.98 3.37
N GLY A 66 -10.86 9.51 4.58
CA GLY A 66 -10.98 10.95 4.85
C GLY A 66 -9.89 11.83 4.22
N ARG A 67 -8.80 11.24 3.71
CA ARG A 67 -7.72 11.95 2.98
C ARG A 67 -7.77 11.72 1.47
N ASN A 68 -8.74 10.96 0.98
CA ASN A 68 -8.84 10.58 -0.42
C ASN A 68 -10.18 11.03 -0.98
N GLU A 69 -10.16 12.06 -1.83
CA GLU A 69 -11.36 12.62 -2.46
C GLU A 69 -12.15 11.63 -3.33
N ASN A 70 -11.52 10.53 -3.74
CA ASN A 70 -12.14 9.51 -4.58
C ASN A 70 -12.73 8.34 -3.78
N LEU A 71 -12.75 8.45 -2.45
CA LEU A 71 -13.38 7.50 -1.54
C LEU A 71 -14.34 8.24 -0.62
N GLU A 72 -15.49 7.64 -0.35
CA GLU A 72 -16.50 8.20 0.54
C GLU A 72 -17.08 7.10 1.44
N ILE A 73 -17.38 7.43 2.69
CA ILE A 73 -18.22 6.58 3.55
C ILE A 73 -19.65 7.12 3.49
N LYS A 74 -20.53 6.37 2.84
CA LYS A 74 -21.95 6.69 2.74
C LYS A 74 -22.73 6.05 3.88
N ASP A 75 -23.62 6.84 4.49
CA ASP A 75 -24.52 6.42 5.57
C ASP A 75 -23.79 5.75 6.76
N GLU A 76 -22.52 6.08 6.97
CA GLU A 76 -21.61 5.48 7.96
C GLU A 76 -21.37 3.97 7.84
N ILE A 77 -21.90 3.31 6.82
CA ILE A 77 -21.92 1.85 6.70
C ILE A 77 -21.31 1.31 5.41
N CYS A 78 -21.21 2.12 4.36
CA CYS A 78 -20.81 1.65 3.04
C CYS A 78 -19.68 2.49 2.45
N LEU A 79 -18.62 1.83 1.96
CA LEU A 79 -17.57 2.47 1.19
C LEU A 79 -18.03 2.66 -0.26
N VAL A 80 -18.00 3.90 -0.72
CA VAL A 80 -18.18 4.28 -2.12
C VAL A 80 -16.82 4.58 -2.73
N ILE A 81 -16.59 4.08 -3.94
CA ILE A 81 -15.34 4.25 -4.69
C ILE A 81 -15.69 4.95 -5.99
N HIS A 82 -15.12 6.13 -6.21
CA HIS A 82 -15.30 6.88 -7.44
C HIS A 82 -14.31 6.40 -8.51
N ASP A 83 -14.69 6.49 -9.79
CA ASP A 83 -13.89 5.98 -10.92
C ASP A 83 -12.45 6.52 -10.94
N ALA A 84 -12.27 7.78 -10.55
CA ALA A 84 -10.97 8.43 -10.47
C ALA A 84 -10.02 7.78 -9.45
N PHE A 85 -10.52 7.00 -8.47
CA PHE A 85 -9.69 6.27 -7.52
C PHE A 85 -8.79 5.24 -8.22
N ILE A 86 -9.30 4.56 -9.25
CA ILE A 86 -8.52 3.55 -9.99
C ILE A 86 -7.37 4.22 -10.75
N SER A 87 -7.65 5.33 -11.42
CA SER A 87 -6.62 6.14 -12.11
C SER A 87 -5.56 6.67 -11.14
N GLN A 88 -5.99 7.10 -9.95
CA GLN A 88 -5.09 7.53 -8.88
C GLN A 88 -4.22 6.36 -8.40
N LEU A 89 -4.80 5.18 -8.18
CA LEU A 89 -4.06 3.98 -7.77
C LEU A 89 -3.03 3.57 -8.81
N VAL A 90 -3.39 3.52 -10.09
CA VAL A 90 -2.47 3.18 -11.17
C VAL A 90 -1.29 4.17 -11.21
N THR A 91 -1.58 5.47 -11.15
CA THR A 91 -0.55 6.51 -11.09
C THR A 91 0.39 6.32 -9.90
N MET A 92 -0.16 6.04 -8.71
CA MET A 92 0.65 5.82 -7.50
C MET A 92 1.52 4.57 -7.58
N LEU A 93 1.05 3.51 -8.26
CA LEU A 93 1.84 2.31 -8.51
C LEU A 93 2.95 2.55 -9.52
N ILE A 94 2.69 3.26 -10.62
CA ILE A 94 3.70 3.62 -11.62
C ILE A 94 4.83 4.40 -10.94
N ASN A 95 4.49 5.49 -10.23
CA ASN A 95 5.47 6.33 -9.53
C ASN A 95 6.28 5.52 -8.49
N PHE A 96 5.64 4.56 -7.80
CA PHE A 96 6.34 3.69 -6.87
C PHE A 96 7.35 2.79 -7.61
N PHE A 97 6.95 2.14 -8.69
CA PHE A 97 7.83 1.20 -9.40
C PHE A 97 8.95 1.89 -10.16
N GLU A 98 8.75 3.11 -10.68
CA GLU A 98 9.81 3.93 -11.28
C GLU A 98 10.91 4.25 -10.25
N LYS A 99 10.52 4.83 -9.09
CA LYS A 99 11.46 5.10 -8.00
C LYS A 99 12.13 3.84 -7.45
N LEU A 100 11.42 2.73 -7.42
CA LEU A 100 11.97 1.45 -6.98
C LEU A 100 13.01 0.94 -7.98
N GLY A 101 12.75 1.08 -9.27
CA GLY A 101 13.67 0.74 -10.36
C GLY A 101 14.99 1.48 -10.22
N GLU A 102 14.94 2.80 -10.06
CA GLU A 102 16.13 3.65 -9.85
C GLU A 102 16.98 3.17 -8.67
N LYS A 103 16.34 2.83 -7.53
CA LYS A 103 17.06 2.35 -6.34
C LYS A 103 17.67 0.96 -6.52
N ILE A 104 17.02 0.08 -7.30
CA ILE A 104 17.54 -1.26 -7.58
C ILE A 104 18.72 -1.20 -8.55
N GLU A 105 18.69 -0.34 -9.57
CA GLU A 105 19.80 -0.15 -10.51
C GLU A 105 21.09 0.34 -9.82
N ILE A 106 20.94 1.09 -8.72
CA ILE A 106 22.07 1.58 -7.91
C ILE A 106 22.70 0.46 -7.06
N ILE A 107 22.00 -0.64 -6.77
CA ILE A 107 22.58 -1.78 -6.08
C ILE A 107 23.46 -2.53 -7.09
N PRO A 108 24.80 -2.46 -7.00
CA PRO A 108 25.65 -3.14 -7.97
C PRO A 108 25.36 -4.64 -7.87
N CYS A 109 25.11 -5.27 -9.01
CA CYS A 109 25.00 -6.72 -9.07
C CYS A 109 26.33 -7.32 -8.60
N GLN A 110 26.40 -7.73 -7.34
CA GLN A 110 27.55 -8.48 -6.83
C GLN A 110 27.47 -9.89 -7.40
N VAL A 111 27.93 -10.03 -8.64
CA VAL A 111 28.21 -11.33 -9.22
C VAL A 111 29.44 -11.85 -8.49
N ASN A 112 29.21 -12.66 -7.46
CA ASN A 112 30.28 -13.42 -6.82
C ASN A 112 30.76 -14.47 -7.84
N THR A 113 31.78 -14.13 -8.62
CA THR A 113 32.58 -15.07 -9.42
C THR A 113 33.58 -15.79 -8.54
#